data_AF-A0A0S8APM0-F1
#
_entry.id   AF-A0A0S8APM0-F1
#
_cell.length_a   1.000
_cell.length_b   1.000
_cell.length_c   1.000
_cell.angle_alpha   90.00
_cell.angle_beta   90.00
_cell.angle_gamma   90.00
#
_symmetry.space_group_name_H-M   'P 1'
#
loop_
_entity.id
_entity.type
_entity.pdbx_description
1 polymer ?
#
loop_
_entity_poly.entity_id
_entity_poly.type
_entity_poly.pdbx_seq_one_letter_code
_entity_poly.pdbx_strand_id
1 'polypeptide(L)'
;MSSDKRTVADTSASQFCEIIPEKFNIKPFTMVIFGGTGDLSKRKLLPTLYHLCRDQNLPDEFSIIAFASTERSDEEYRELVRQSLIEFGDEDPEGECWDSFSRHLFYISGEFDDKKSYEKLSRHLEDISIVNENGTMEVIYYLAVPPQFLTDIFGNLSTCKLCKGMFETRVIIEKPFGSDRQSAIELNRTIADSFDERQIYRIDHYLGKETVQNILFFRFANSIFEPLWNRRYIDHVQITVAESIGIENRARFYDRAGVVRDIVQNHMMQLLALVAMEPPIGFEADYIRNEKVKVYRTVRLMDGEYIDQFTVRGQYGAGQIDGTAVPSYREEKGIARDSNTATFFAGKFYIDNWRWAGVPFYLRAGKRLQKRVTEISIHFKQPPLKLFSSACEIREQNILVLRVQPLEAISLNFGVKHPGIGNQLYPVTMEFSYEKDLQGNVHYPLPYERLLLDCMKGDQTLFARQDGIEAMWALVDPINARWENTAAPELPNYASGTWGPEAADALVRNEGRQWRIW
;
A
#
# COMPACT_ATOMS: atom_id res chain seq x y z
N MET A 1 -41.24 -60.00 -0.11
CA MET A 1 -40.47 -59.28 0.93
C MET A 1 -39.00 -59.30 0.55
N SER A 2 -38.52 -58.24 -0.08
CA SER A 2 -37.13 -57.82 0.00
C SER A 2 -37.11 -56.37 -0.46
N SER A 3 -36.78 -55.48 0.48
CA SER A 3 -36.95 -54.04 0.39
C SER A 3 -35.80 -53.40 -0.35
N ASP A 4 -36.15 -52.59 -1.36
CA ASP A 4 -35.30 -51.56 -1.96
C ASP A 4 -34.72 -50.65 -0.87
N LYS A 5 -33.41 -50.72 -0.65
CA LYS A 5 -32.66 -49.66 0.00
C LYS A 5 -32.11 -48.75 -1.08
N ARG A 6 -32.87 -47.70 -1.42
CA ARG A 6 -32.30 -46.49 -2.01
C ARG A 6 -31.39 -45.87 -0.95
N THR A 7 -30.08 -46.00 -1.16
CA THR A 7 -29.08 -45.16 -0.49
C THR A 7 -29.38 -43.72 -0.90
N VAL A 8 -29.94 -42.95 0.03
CA VAL A 8 -30.00 -41.50 -0.04
C VAL A 8 -28.55 -41.03 -0.01
N ALA A 9 -28.06 -40.54 -1.14
CA ALA A 9 -26.79 -39.82 -1.17
C ALA A 9 -26.95 -38.59 -0.27
N ASP A 10 -26.07 -38.52 0.72
CA ASP A 10 -25.97 -37.42 1.67
C ASP A 10 -25.56 -36.15 0.90
N THR A 11 -26.55 -35.34 0.53
CA THR A 11 -26.33 -34.01 -0.07
C THR A 11 -25.99 -33.02 1.04
N SER A 12 -24.82 -33.19 1.64
CA SER A 12 -24.09 -32.08 2.28
C SER A 12 -22.99 -31.61 1.34
N ALA A 13 -23.37 -31.30 0.09
CA ALA A 13 -22.49 -30.56 -0.81
C ALA A 13 -22.22 -29.20 -0.14
N SER A 14 -20.95 -28.89 0.14
CA SER A 14 -20.55 -27.58 0.63
C SER A 14 -21.16 -26.52 -0.30
N GLN A 15 -21.87 -25.56 0.28
CA GLN A 15 -22.49 -24.44 -0.46
C GLN A 15 -21.44 -23.46 -1.02
N PHE A 16 -20.15 -23.77 -0.86
CA PHE A 16 -19.02 -22.94 -1.22
C PHE A 16 -18.16 -23.69 -2.23
N CYS A 17 -17.81 -23.02 -3.34
CA CYS A 17 -16.81 -23.54 -4.25
C CYS A 17 -15.50 -23.72 -3.49
N GLU A 18 -14.90 -24.91 -3.56
CA GLU A 18 -13.51 -25.09 -3.14
C GLU A 18 -12.63 -24.20 -4.02
N ILE A 19 -11.96 -23.22 -3.41
CA ILE A 19 -10.95 -22.41 -4.08
C ILE A 19 -9.72 -23.29 -4.20
N ILE A 20 -9.44 -23.77 -5.41
CA ILE A 20 -8.18 -24.45 -5.71
C ILE A 20 -7.11 -23.35 -5.80
N PRO A 21 -6.08 -23.36 -4.94
CA PRO A 21 -4.99 -22.39 -5.02
C PRO A 21 -4.35 -22.45 -6.40
N GLU A 22 -4.24 -21.30 -7.05
CA GLU A 22 -3.62 -21.22 -8.38
C GLU A 22 -2.13 -21.54 -8.25
N LYS A 23 -1.68 -22.66 -8.83
CA LYS A 23 -0.25 -22.94 -8.95
C LYS A 23 0.32 -22.03 -10.03
N PHE A 24 1.11 -21.05 -9.61
CA PHE A 24 1.69 -20.09 -10.53
C PHE A 24 2.89 -20.70 -11.27
N ASN A 25 2.90 -20.57 -12.61
CA ASN A 25 4.06 -20.93 -13.41
C ASN A 25 5.03 -19.75 -13.44
N ILE A 26 5.92 -19.68 -12.46
CA ILE A 26 7.01 -18.69 -12.41
C ILE A 26 8.19 -19.28 -13.18
N LYS A 27 8.69 -18.54 -14.18
CA LYS A 27 9.90 -18.95 -14.92
C LYS A 27 11.12 -18.94 -13.98
N PRO A 28 12.12 -19.80 -14.20
CA PRO A 28 13.40 -19.69 -13.51
C PRO A 28 13.97 -18.27 -13.62
N PHE A 29 14.49 -17.73 -12.52
CA PHE A 29 14.96 -16.35 -12.46
C PHE A 29 16.20 -16.19 -11.59
N THR A 30 16.95 -15.12 -11.84
CA THR A 30 17.99 -14.62 -10.91
C THR A 30 17.58 -13.27 -10.37
N MET A 31 17.44 -13.14 -9.05
CA MET A 31 17.15 -11.88 -8.39
C MET A 31 18.44 -11.26 -7.85
N VAL A 32 18.73 -10.03 -8.25
CA VAL A 32 19.86 -9.25 -7.72
C VAL A 32 19.32 -8.19 -6.77
N ILE A 33 19.65 -8.30 -5.49
CA ILE A 33 19.24 -7.35 -4.46
C ILE A 33 20.38 -6.37 -4.22
N PHE A 34 20.28 -5.18 -4.82
CA PHE A 34 21.14 -4.05 -4.49
C PHE A 34 20.81 -3.60 -3.06
N GLY A 35 21.82 -3.52 -2.19
CA GLY A 35 21.60 -3.35 -0.76
C GLY A 35 21.15 -4.65 -0.07
N GLY A 36 21.57 -5.81 -0.57
CA GLY A 36 21.17 -7.14 -0.05
C GLY A 36 21.50 -7.42 1.42
N THR A 37 22.33 -6.58 2.07
CA THR A 37 22.65 -6.64 3.50
C THR A 37 22.02 -5.53 4.34
N GLY A 38 21.19 -4.68 3.72
CA GLY A 38 20.52 -3.55 4.36
C GLY A 38 19.35 -3.97 5.27
N ASP A 39 18.81 -3.01 6.02
CA ASP A 39 17.72 -3.23 6.99
C ASP A 39 16.46 -3.82 6.33
N LEU A 40 16.04 -3.26 5.19
CA LEU A 40 14.88 -3.74 4.43
C LEU A 40 15.07 -5.19 3.97
N SER A 41 16.24 -5.52 3.43
CA SER A 41 16.57 -6.85 2.94
C SER A 41 16.49 -7.89 4.06
N LYS A 42 17.11 -7.61 5.22
CA LYS A 42 17.14 -8.52 6.36
C LYS A 42 15.77 -8.70 7.04
N ARG A 43 15.00 -7.61 7.16
CA ARG A 43 13.73 -7.61 7.92
C ARG A 43 12.52 -8.01 7.10
N LYS A 44 12.59 -7.88 5.78
CA LYS A 44 11.42 -8.06 4.89
C LYS A 44 11.74 -8.97 3.73
N LEU A 45 12.71 -8.63 2.88
CA LEU A 45 12.89 -9.34 1.60
C LEU A 45 13.35 -10.78 1.78
N LEU A 46 14.41 -11.01 2.57
CA LEU A 46 14.97 -12.34 2.77
C LEU A 46 14.02 -13.27 3.54
N PRO A 47 13.36 -12.85 4.64
CA PRO A 47 12.28 -13.62 5.26
C PRO A 47 11.17 -13.96 4.27
N THR A 48 10.74 -12.99 3.46
CA THR A 48 9.69 -13.22 2.46
C THR A 48 10.10 -14.24 1.40
N LEU A 49 11.31 -14.14 0.86
CA LEU A 49 11.82 -15.08 -0.15
C LEU A 49 11.99 -16.50 0.42
N TYR A 50 12.42 -16.61 1.68
CA TYR A 50 12.50 -17.88 2.38
C TYR A 50 11.11 -18.51 2.56
N HIS A 51 10.11 -17.73 3.00
CA HIS A 51 8.72 -18.21 3.12
C HIS A 51 8.17 -18.69 1.78
N LEU A 52 8.37 -17.93 0.70
CA LEU A 52 7.96 -18.33 -0.65
C LEU A 52 8.62 -19.63 -1.10
N CYS A 53 9.91 -19.84 -0.78
CA CYS A 53 10.62 -21.07 -1.08
C CYS A 53 10.05 -22.26 -0.29
N ARG A 54 9.87 -22.10 1.02
CA ARG A 54 9.32 -23.12 1.92
C ARG A 54 7.93 -23.57 1.48
N ASP A 55 7.10 -22.61 1.09
CA ASP A 55 5.71 -22.83 0.70
C ASP A 55 5.58 -23.29 -0.77
N GLN A 56 6.71 -23.61 -1.43
CA GLN A 56 6.79 -24.08 -2.83
C GLN A 56 6.14 -23.12 -3.83
N ASN A 57 6.22 -21.82 -3.54
CA ASN A 57 5.74 -20.74 -4.39
C ASN A 57 6.84 -20.13 -5.27
N LEU A 58 8.08 -20.64 -5.19
CA LEU A 58 9.17 -20.35 -6.11
C LEU A 58 9.39 -21.53 -7.07
N PRO A 59 9.93 -21.30 -8.28
CA PRO A 59 10.37 -22.40 -9.14
C PRO A 59 11.50 -23.20 -8.47
N ASP A 60 11.69 -24.46 -8.87
CA ASP A 60 12.81 -25.28 -8.37
C ASP A 60 14.18 -24.65 -8.67
N GLU A 61 14.26 -23.91 -9.77
CA GLU A 61 15.47 -23.24 -10.21
C GLU A 61 15.35 -21.72 -10.08
N PHE A 62 16.01 -21.15 -9.06
CA PHE A 62 16.17 -19.71 -8.90
C PHE A 62 17.56 -19.37 -8.34
N SER A 63 17.91 -18.09 -8.31
CA SER A 63 19.13 -17.62 -7.63
C SER A 63 18.90 -16.24 -7.05
N ILE A 64 19.53 -15.94 -5.91
CA ILE A 64 19.48 -14.64 -5.24
C ILE A 64 20.91 -14.16 -5.03
N ILE A 65 21.26 -13.05 -5.67
CA ILE A 65 22.55 -12.38 -5.52
C ILE A 65 22.35 -11.14 -4.66
N ALA A 66 23.01 -11.06 -3.51
CA ALA A 66 23.16 -9.78 -2.81
C ALA A 66 24.30 -8.96 -3.41
N PHE A 67 24.03 -7.71 -3.75
CA PHE A 67 25.03 -6.75 -4.19
C PHE A 67 25.20 -5.65 -3.15
N ALA A 68 26.39 -5.52 -2.56
CA ALA A 68 26.68 -4.51 -1.54
C ALA A 68 28.19 -4.21 -1.47
N SER A 69 28.57 -3.08 -0.87
CA SER A 69 29.97 -2.61 -0.86
C SER A 69 30.90 -3.40 0.06
N THR A 70 30.40 -3.91 1.19
CA THR A 70 31.24 -4.65 2.15
C THR A 70 31.76 -5.95 1.55
N GLU A 71 33.05 -6.26 1.71
CA GLU A 71 33.59 -7.56 1.31
C GLU A 71 33.01 -8.69 2.17
N ARG A 72 32.45 -9.71 1.51
CA ARG A 72 32.00 -10.98 2.10
C ARG A 72 32.11 -12.11 1.08
N SER A 73 32.25 -13.33 1.58
CA SER A 73 32.04 -14.59 0.86
C SER A 73 30.56 -14.98 0.81
N ASP A 74 30.23 -15.95 -0.04
CA ASP A 74 28.89 -16.53 -0.11
C ASP A 74 28.51 -17.18 1.23
N GLU A 75 29.45 -17.86 1.89
CA GLU A 75 29.25 -18.51 3.20
C GLU A 75 28.93 -17.50 4.30
N GLU A 76 29.65 -16.38 4.35
CA GLU A 76 29.37 -15.29 5.30
C GLU A 76 28.02 -14.64 5.03
N TYR A 77 27.62 -14.51 3.76
CA TYR A 77 26.31 -14.00 3.40
C TYR A 77 25.19 -14.96 3.80
N ARG A 78 25.34 -16.27 3.55
CA ARG A 78 24.38 -17.30 3.99
C ARG A 78 24.18 -17.27 5.51
N GLU A 79 25.24 -17.12 6.28
CA GLU A 79 25.13 -16.99 7.74
C GLU A 79 24.39 -15.71 8.16
N LEU A 80 24.65 -14.59 7.48
CA LEU A 80 23.90 -13.34 7.70
C LEU A 80 22.40 -13.51 7.39
N VAL A 81 22.07 -14.20 6.30
CA VAL A 81 20.68 -14.50 5.95
C VAL A 81 20.05 -15.39 7.03
N ARG A 82 20.73 -16.45 7.46
CA ARG A 82 20.27 -17.35 8.53
C ARG A 82 19.95 -16.58 9.82
N GLN A 83 20.84 -15.71 10.25
CA GLN A 83 20.62 -14.87 11.43
C GLN A 83 19.43 -13.90 11.25
N SER A 84 19.26 -13.36 10.04
CA SER A 84 18.13 -12.47 9.73
C SER A 84 16.79 -13.22 9.80
N LEU A 85 16.76 -14.49 9.36
CA LEU A 85 15.58 -15.35 9.47
C LEU A 85 15.27 -15.69 10.93
N ILE A 86 16.28 -15.93 11.77
CA ILE A 86 16.09 -16.16 13.21
C ILE A 86 15.54 -14.89 13.90
N GLU A 87 16.03 -13.70 13.53
CA GLU A 87 15.65 -12.44 14.20
C GLU A 87 14.28 -11.92 13.73
N PHE A 88 13.95 -12.09 12.45
CA PHE A 88 12.81 -11.43 11.81
C PHE A 88 11.84 -12.38 11.09
N GLY A 89 12.17 -13.65 10.95
CA GLY A 89 11.27 -14.68 10.43
C GLY A 89 10.32 -15.19 11.50
N ASP A 90 9.32 -15.95 11.06
CA ASP A 90 8.32 -16.54 11.97
C ASP A 90 8.76 -17.90 12.52
N GLU A 91 9.75 -18.54 11.89
CA GLU A 91 10.26 -19.87 12.21
C GLU A 91 11.78 -19.95 12.03
N ASP A 92 12.43 -20.86 12.78
CA ASP A 92 13.87 -21.08 12.69
C ASP A 92 14.27 -21.75 11.36
N PRO A 93 15.31 -21.25 10.67
CA PRO A 93 15.79 -21.82 9.41
C PRO A 93 16.64 -23.07 9.67
N GLU A 94 16.01 -24.24 9.78
CA GLU A 94 16.68 -25.51 10.02
C GLU A 94 16.30 -26.60 9.00
N GLY A 95 17.16 -27.62 8.91
CA GLY A 95 16.91 -28.83 8.12
C GLY A 95 16.91 -28.62 6.60
N GLU A 96 16.21 -29.51 5.90
CA GLU A 96 16.23 -29.59 4.43
C GLU A 96 15.72 -28.30 3.75
N CYS A 97 14.80 -27.56 4.38
CA CYS A 97 14.27 -26.31 3.84
C CYS A 97 15.36 -25.23 3.74
N TRP A 98 16.14 -25.05 4.81
CA TRP A 98 17.28 -24.13 4.82
C TRP A 98 18.39 -24.59 3.87
N ASP A 99 18.71 -25.89 3.88
CA ASP A 99 19.75 -26.44 2.99
C ASP A 99 19.39 -26.28 1.51
N SER A 100 18.10 -26.36 1.18
CA SER A 100 17.61 -26.07 -0.17
C SER A 100 17.76 -24.58 -0.50
N PHE A 101 17.17 -23.70 0.33
CA PHE A 101 17.18 -22.25 0.07
C PHE A 101 18.59 -21.64 0.01
N SER A 102 19.47 -22.02 0.94
CA SER A 102 20.81 -21.44 1.08
C SER A 102 21.73 -21.69 -0.12
N ARG A 103 21.50 -22.76 -0.89
CA ARG A 103 22.25 -23.06 -2.13
C ARG A 103 21.99 -22.06 -3.25
N HIS A 104 20.86 -21.37 -3.20
CA HIS A 104 20.48 -20.34 -4.17
C HIS A 104 21.00 -18.96 -3.78
N LEU A 105 21.72 -18.81 -2.66
CA LEU A 105 22.22 -17.53 -2.16
C LEU A 105 23.68 -17.30 -2.56
N PHE A 106 23.93 -16.14 -3.17
CA PHE A 106 25.23 -15.69 -3.65
C PHE A 106 25.49 -14.23 -3.24
N TYR A 107 26.77 -13.84 -3.20
CA TYR A 107 27.19 -12.52 -2.80
C TYR A 107 28.18 -11.89 -3.78
N ILE A 108 27.93 -10.63 -4.14
CA ILE A 108 28.85 -9.80 -4.89
C ILE A 108 29.16 -8.54 -4.08
N SER A 109 30.42 -8.46 -3.65
CA SER A 109 31.01 -7.19 -3.21
C SER A 109 31.29 -6.29 -4.41
N GLY A 110 30.78 -5.05 -4.36
CA GLY A 110 30.93 -4.03 -5.39
C GLY A 110 30.34 -2.67 -5.00
N GLU A 111 30.87 -1.60 -5.58
CA GLU A 111 30.38 -0.23 -5.37
C GLU A 111 29.31 0.13 -6.41
N PHE A 112 28.33 0.96 -6.05
CA PHE A 112 27.21 1.30 -6.93
C PHE A 112 27.61 2.20 -8.11
N ASP A 113 28.67 2.99 -7.94
CA ASP A 113 29.22 3.94 -8.91
C ASP A 113 30.39 3.37 -9.72
N ASP A 114 30.87 2.16 -9.41
CA ASP A 114 32.00 1.53 -10.09
C ASP A 114 31.57 0.56 -11.20
N LYS A 115 31.91 0.90 -12.45
CA LYS A 115 31.62 0.07 -13.63
C LYS A 115 32.18 -1.36 -13.52
N LYS A 116 33.36 -1.57 -12.93
CA LYS A 116 33.98 -2.92 -12.86
C LYS A 116 33.15 -3.88 -12.01
N SER A 117 32.47 -3.35 -10.99
CA SER A 117 31.54 -4.12 -10.16
C SER A 117 30.37 -4.69 -10.98
N TYR A 118 29.89 -3.96 -12.00
CA TYR A 118 28.83 -4.42 -12.90
C TYR A 118 29.35 -5.39 -13.98
N GLU A 119 30.61 -5.26 -14.41
CA GLU A 119 31.26 -6.25 -15.27
C GLU A 119 31.47 -7.59 -14.54
N LYS A 120 31.70 -7.56 -13.22
CA LYS A 120 31.69 -8.75 -12.36
C LYS A 120 30.29 -9.34 -12.24
N LEU A 121 29.27 -8.49 -12.02
CA LEU A 121 27.87 -8.91 -11.99
C LEU A 121 27.43 -9.58 -13.30
N SER A 122 27.76 -8.99 -14.45
CA SER A 122 27.43 -9.55 -15.78
C SER A 122 27.95 -10.97 -15.94
N ARG A 123 29.24 -11.19 -15.65
CA ARG A 123 29.86 -12.52 -15.75
C ARG A 123 29.19 -13.52 -14.81
N HIS A 124 28.91 -13.11 -13.58
CA HIS A 124 28.26 -13.99 -12.62
C HIS A 124 26.83 -14.35 -13.02
N LEU A 125 26.07 -13.40 -13.59
CA LEU A 125 24.74 -13.68 -14.15
C LEU A 125 24.82 -14.69 -15.31
N GLU A 126 25.79 -14.53 -16.21
CA GLU A 126 26.01 -15.49 -17.30
C GLU A 126 26.35 -16.91 -16.79
N ASP A 127 27.04 -17.01 -15.66
CA ASP A 127 27.45 -18.30 -15.06
C ASP A 127 26.29 -19.02 -14.35
N ILE A 128 25.36 -18.30 -13.70
CA ILE A 128 24.34 -18.91 -12.81
C ILE A 128 22.91 -18.82 -13.35
N SER A 129 22.62 -17.87 -14.25
CA SER A 129 21.26 -17.68 -14.75
C SER A 129 20.90 -18.72 -15.81
N ILE A 130 19.64 -19.15 -15.79
CA ILE A 130 19.14 -20.17 -16.70
C ILE A 130 18.59 -19.53 -17.97
N VAL A 131 19.03 -20.05 -19.11
CA VAL A 131 18.55 -19.64 -20.42
C VAL A 131 17.17 -20.24 -20.66
N ASN A 132 16.18 -19.38 -20.85
CA ASN A 132 14.82 -19.76 -21.15
C ASN A 132 14.65 -20.18 -22.63
N GLU A 133 13.44 -20.61 -22.99
CA GLU A 133 13.09 -21.07 -24.34
C GLU A 133 13.33 -20.01 -25.45
N ASN A 134 13.34 -18.73 -25.10
CA ASN A 134 13.58 -17.61 -26.01
C ASN A 134 15.07 -17.28 -26.15
N GLY A 135 15.96 -18.01 -25.49
CA GLY A 135 17.40 -17.73 -25.49
C GLY A 135 17.79 -16.56 -24.58
N THR A 136 16.93 -16.15 -23.64
CA THR A 136 17.19 -15.07 -22.68
C THR A 136 17.23 -15.57 -21.25
N MET A 137 17.80 -14.80 -20.34
CA MET A 137 17.89 -15.07 -18.91
C MET A 137 16.97 -14.11 -18.14
N GLU A 138 16.07 -14.61 -17.30
CA GLU A 138 15.18 -13.77 -16.49
C GLU A 138 15.92 -13.19 -15.29
N VAL A 139 16.05 -11.86 -15.22
CA VAL A 139 16.77 -11.16 -14.14
C VAL A 139 15.87 -10.11 -13.48
N ILE A 140 15.73 -10.19 -12.15
CA ILE A 140 14.97 -9.23 -11.37
C ILE A 140 15.93 -8.39 -10.51
N TYR A 141 16.04 -7.10 -10.79
CA TYR A 141 16.82 -6.16 -9.97
C TYR A 141 15.94 -5.59 -8.87
N TYR A 142 16.21 -5.92 -7.60
CA TYR A 142 15.56 -5.27 -6.46
C TYR A 142 16.46 -4.15 -5.91
N LEU A 143 15.98 -2.91 -5.96
CA LEU A 143 16.73 -1.74 -5.50
C LEU A 143 16.39 -1.40 -4.03
N ALA A 144 16.96 -2.15 -3.09
CA ALA A 144 16.82 -1.93 -1.64
C ALA A 144 17.85 -0.92 -1.13
N VAL A 145 18.00 0.20 -1.84
CA VAL A 145 19.02 1.23 -1.59
C VAL A 145 18.39 2.62 -1.43
N PRO A 146 19.07 3.56 -0.75
CA PRO A 146 18.66 4.95 -0.73
C PRO A 146 18.53 5.57 -2.14
N PRO A 147 17.58 6.50 -2.37
CA PRO A 147 17.31 7.09 -3.69
C PRO A 147 18.53 7.72 -4.38
N GLN A 148 19.50 8.24 -3.62
CA GLN A 148 20.67 8.89 -4.21
C GLN A 148 21.54 7.96 -5.07
N PHE A 149 21.44 6.64 -4.89
CA PHE A 149 22.22 5.65 -5.64
C PHE A 149 21.51 5.18 -6.92
N LEU A 150 20.24 5.53 -7.11
CA LEU A 150 19.44 5.01 -8.23
C LEU A 150 20.03 5.42 -9.59
N THR A 151 20.47 6.67 -9.73
CA THR A 151 21.06 7.17 -10.98
C THR A 151 22.32 6.39 -11.37
N ASP A 152 23.22 6.13 -10.41
CA ASP A 152 24.46 5.39 -10.67
C ASP A 152 24.15 3.93 -11.03
N ILE A 153 23.20 3.31 -10.33
CA ILE A 153 22.76 1.93 -10.62
C ILE A 153 22.17 1.82 -12.02
N PHE A 154 21.23 2.71 -12.38
CA PHE A 154 20.61 2.69 -13.70
C PHE A 154 21.62 2.97 -14.82
N GLY A 155 22.54 3.92 -14.60
CA GLY A 155 23.59 4.26 -15.56
C GLY A 155 24.56 3.10 -15.81
N ASN A 156 25.00 2.42 -14.74
CA ASN A 156 25.91 1.29 -14.85
C ASN A 156 25.24 0.03 -15.42
N LEU A 157 24.00 -0.29 -15.03
CA LEU A 157 23.22 -1.38 -15.63
C LEU A 157 23.07 -1.18 -17.15
N SER A 158 22.75 0.04 -17.58
CA SER A 158 22.61 0.37 -19.00
C SER A 158 23.94 0.29 -19.75
N THR A 159 25.00 0.90 -19.21
CA THR A 159 26.34 0.93 -19.83
C THR A 159 26.94 -0.48 -19.97
N CYS A 160 26.66 -1.37 -19.02
CA CYS A 160 27.10 -2.77 -19.05
C CYS A 160 26.12 -3.70 -19.79
N LYS A 161 25.07 -3.15 -20.44
CA LYS A 161 24.06 -3.89 -21.22
C LYS A 161 23.32 -4.96 -20.40
N LEU A 162 23.10 -4.68 -19.13
CA LEU A 162 22.41 -5.57 -18.20
C LEU A 162 20.88 -5.37 -18.21
N CYS A 163 20.36 -4.34 -18.87
CA CYS A 163 18.91 -4.07 -18.90
C CYS A 163 18.16 -4.84 -20.00
N LYS A 164 18.81 -5.21 -21.11
CA LYS A 164 18.16 -5.76 -22.31
C LYS A 164 19.12 -6.70 -23.06
N GLY A 165 18.62 -7.45 -24.05
CA GLY A 165 19.43 -8.31 -24.91
C GLY A 165 19.36 -9.76 -24.46
N MET A 166 20.47 -10.32 -23.97
CA MET A 166 20.48 -11.69 -23.42
C MET A 166 19.68 -11.80 -22.12
N PHE A 167 19.36 -10.67 -21.48
CA PHE A 167 18.59 -10.61 -20.25
C PHE A 167 17.17 -10.10 -20.51
N GLU A 168 16.18 -10.85 -20.04
CA GLU A 168 14.79 -10.40 -19.89
C GLU A 168 14.63 -9.86 -18.48
N THR A 169 14.61 -8.53 -18.33
CA THR A 169 14.81 -7.92 -17.01
C THR A 169 13.60 -7.19 -16.49
N ARG A 170 13.47 -7.20 -15.17
CA ARG A 170 12.52 -6.38 -14.40
C ARG A 170 13.27 -5.67 -13.29
N VAL A 171 12.83 -4.48 -12.92
CA VAL A 171 13.40 -3.70 -11.83
C VAL A 171 12.31 -3.31 -10.84
N ILE A 172 12.55 -3.64 -9.57
CA ILE A 172 11.72 -3.28 -8.43
C ILE A 172 12.36 -2.07 -7.74
N ILE A 173 11.59 -1.00 -7.58
CA ILE A 173 12.06 0.27 -7.02
C ILE A 173 11.22 0.62 -5.80
N GLU A 174 11.88 0.93 -4.69
CA GLU A 174 11.26 1.40 -3.45
C GLU A 174 10.98 2.90 -3.46
N LYS A 175 9.99 3.29 -2.64
CA LYS A 175 9.73 4.71 -2.36
C LYS A 175 10.89 5.34 -1.57
N PRO A 176 11.15 6.65 -1.70
CA PRO A 176 10.36 7.67 -2.40
C PRO A 176 10.62 7.78 -3.92
N PHE A 177 9.56 8.02 -4.70
CA PHE A 177 9.62 8.30 -6.14
C PHE A 177 9.67 9.81 -6.40
N GLY A 178 10.81 10.42 -6.08
CA GLY A 178 10.98 11.88 -6.03
C GLY A 178 10.55 12.49 -4.69
N SER A 179 10.84 13.77 -4.51
CA SER A 179 10.43 14.60 -3.35
C SER A 179 9.37 15.65 -3.69
N ASP A 180 9.11 15.80 -4.99
CA ASP A 180 8.21 16.73 -5.65
C ASP A 180 8.01 16.24 -7.10
N ARG A 181 7.13 16.89 -7.85
CA ARG A 181 6.87 16.53 -9.26
C ARG A 181 8.11 16.61 -10.14
N GLN A 182 8.95 17.62 -9.96
CA GLN A 182 10.09 17.84 -10.85
C GLN A 182 11.14 16.73 -10.69
N SER A 183 11.52 16.43 -9.46
CA SER A 183 12.42 15.32 -9.12
C SER A 183 11.84 13.96 -9.51
N ALA A 184 10.51 13.78 -9.43
CA ALA A 184 9.86 12.55 -9.91
C ALA A 184 9.94 12.39 -11.44
N ILE A 185 9.74 13.48 -12.20
CA ILE A 185 9.92 13.49 -13.66
C ILE A 185 11.38 13.18 -14.04
N GLU A 186 12.34 13.78 -13.33
CA GLU A 186 13.77 13.52 -13.55
C GLU A 186 14.13 12.06 -13.26
N LEU A 187 13.66 11.51 -12.14
CA LEU A 187 13.84 10.10 -11.81
C LEU A 187 13.23 9.19 -12.87
N ASN A 188 11.99 9.47 -13.30
CA ASN A 188 11.33 8.68 -14.35
C ASN A 188 12.09 8.71 -15.67
N ARG A 189 12.66 9.86 -16.06
CA ARG A 189 13.50 9.97 -17.26
C ARG A 189 14.74 9.07 -17.15
N THR A 190 15.45 9.15 -16.03
CA THR A 190 16.63 8.31 -15.78
C THR A 190 16.31 6.81 -15.87
N ILE A 191 15.15 6.39 -15.35
CA ILE A 191 14.73 4.98 -15.43
C ILE A 191 14.36 4.61 -16.87
N ALA A 192 13.60 5.48 -17.57
CA ALA A 192 13.12 5.25 -18.93
C ALA A 192 14.24 5.20 -19.98
N ASP A 193 15.38 5.86 -19.71
CA ASP A 193 16.58 5.76 -20.55
C ASP A 193 17.20 4.34 -20.51
N SER A 194 16.90 3.55 -19.47
CA SER A 194 17.46 2.21 -19.23
C SER A 194 16.45 1.08 -19.40
N PHE A 195 15.18 1.29 -19.03
CA PHE A 195 14.12 0.27 -18.96
C PHE A 195 12.84 0.73 -19.64
N ASP A 196 12.14 -0.19 -20.30
CA ASP A 196 10.78 0.07 -20.78
C ASP A 196 9.78 0.00 -19.61
N GLU A 197 8.67 0.74 -19.66
CA GLU A 197 7.72 0.82 -18.52
C GLU A 197 7.17 -0.55 -18.08
N ARG A 198 7.13 -1.54 -18.97
CA ARG A 198 6.72 -2.94 -18.68
C ARG A 198 7.71 -3.67 -17.77
N GLN A 199 8.94 -3.20 -17.70
CA GLN A 199 10.01 -3.76 -16.87
C GLN A 199 10.07 -3.12 -15.48
N ILE A 200 9.31 -2.04 -15.23
CA ILE A 200 9.47 -1.21 -14.03
C ILE A 200 8.36 -1.50 -13.00
N TYR A 201 8.75 -1.84 -11.78
CA TYR A 201 7.88 -2.23 -10.67
C TYR A 201 8.08 -1.28 -9.49
N ARG A 202 7.32 -0.19 -9.45
CA ARG A 202 7.39 0.83 -8.38
C ARG A 202 6.52 0.42 -7.20
N ILE A 203 7.14 0.07 -6.08
CA ILE A 203 6.44 -0.46 -4.90
C ILE A 203 5.65 0.63 -4.17
N ASP A 204 4.39 0.32 -3.94
CA ASP A 204 3.59 0.87 -2.85
C ASP A 204 3.00 -0.32 -2.06
N HIS A 205 3.57 -0.60 -0.88
CA HIS A 205 3.16 -1.75 -0.07
C HIS A 205 1.69 -1.71 0.40
N TYR A 206 0.97 -0.58 0.31
CA TYR A 206 -0.47 -0.58 0.57
C TYR A 206 -1.24 -1.32 -0.52
N LEU A 207 -0.77 -1.27 -1.78
CA LEU A 207 -1.40 -2.01 -2.89
C LEU A 207 -1.25 -3.52 -2.75
N GLY A 208 -0.23 -3.99 -2.04
CA GLY A 208 -0.02 -5.41 -1.73
C GLY A 208 -0.95 -5.96 -0.63
N LYS A 209 -1.77 -5.13 0.02
CA LYS A 209 -2.71 -5.59 1.06
C LYS A 209 -3.95 -6.21 0.43
N GLU A 210 -4.32 -7.39 0.91
CA GLU A 210 -5.49 -8.16 0.44
C GLU A 210 -6.78 -7.33 0.43
N THR A 211 -7.03 -6.60 1.52
CA THR A 211 -8.21 -5.74 1.67
C THR A 211 -8.25 -4.56 0.71
N VAL A 212 -7.09 -4.06 0.26
CA VAL A 212 -7.01 -2.98 -0.73
C VAL A 212 -7.39 -3.50 -2.11
N GLN A 213 -6.98 -4.71 -2.47
CA GLN A 213 -7.39 -5.35 -3.72
C GLN A 213 -8.88 -5.68 -3.73
N ASN A 214 -9.41 -6.13 -2.59
CA ASN A 214 -10.83 -6.46 -2.47
C ASN A 214 -11.75 -5.27 -2.73
N ILE A 215 -11.27 -4.02 -2.71
CA ILE A 215 -12.06 -2.85 -3.15
C ILE A 215 -12.56 -3.05 -4.59
N LEU A 216 -11.72 -3.58 -5.50
CA LEU A 216 -12.10 -3.81 -6.89
C LEU A 216 -13.12 -4.94 -7.02
N PHE A 217 -12.89 -6.06 -6.36
CA PHE A 217 -13.82 -7.19 -6.33
C PHE A 217 -15.16 -6.80 -5.72
N PHE A 218 -15.13 -6.12 -4.58
CA PHE A 218 -16.32 -5.65 -3.90
C PHE A 218 -17.17 -4.74 -4.80
N ARG A 219 -16.55 -3.78 -5.47
CA ARG A 219 -17.26 -2.85 -6.36
C ARG A 219 -17.78 -3.52 -7.62
N PHE A 220 -16.93 -4.21 -8.35
CA PHE A 220 -17.24 -4.59 -9.73
C PHE A 220 -17.78 -6.03 -9.87
N ALA A 221 -17.69 -6.87 -8.85
CA ALA A 221 -18.31 -8.21 -8.85
C ALA A 221 -19.72 -8.24 -8.22
N ASN A 222 -20.16 -7.16 -7.57
CA ASN A 222 -21.43 -7.13 -6.83
C ASN A 222 -22.42 -6.17 -7.47
N SER A 223 -23.46 -6.72 -8.11
CA SER A 223 -24.52 -5.95 -8.80
C SER A 223 -25.33 -5.06 -7.87
N ILE A 224 -25.32 -5.31 -6.56
CA ILE A 224 -26.02 -4.50 -5.56
C ILE A 224 -25.29 -3.19 -5.23
N PHE A 225 -23.95 -3.16 -5.30
CA PHE A 225 -23.16 -2.02 -4.81
C PHE A 225 -22.80 -1.03 -5.92
N GLU A 226 -22.38 -1.49 -7.10
CA GLU A 226 -21.96 -0.59 -8.19
C GLU A 226 -23.05 0.44 -8.60
N PRO A 227 -24.35 0.09 -8.68
CA PRO A 227 -25.41 1.08 -8.98
C PRO A 227 -25.55 2.18 -7.92
N LEU A 228 -25.15 1.89 -6.67
CA LEU A 228 -25.18 2.84 -5.55
C LEU A 228 -23.90 3.71 -5.50
N TRP A 229 -22.88 3.38 -6.30
CA TRP A 229 -21.54 3.95 -6.19
C TRP A 229 -21.37 5.27 -6.95
N ASN A 230 -22.25 6.25 -6.72
CA ASN A 230 -22.23 7.53 -7.42
C ASN A 230 -22.93 8.65 -6.62
N ARG A 231 -22.77 9.89 -7.09
CA ARG A 231 -23.33 11.11 -6.51
C ARG A 231 -24.85 11.14 -6.29
N ARG A 232 -25.63 10.23 -6.91
CA ARG A 232 -27.07 10.15 -6.64
C ARG A 232 -27.35 9.56 -5.27
N TYR A 233 -26.52 8.62 -4.81
CA TYR A 233 -26.73 7.87 -3.59
C TYR A 233 -25.69 8.16 -2.51
N ILE A 234 -24.45 8.49 -2.88
CA ILE A 234 -23.38 8.82 -1.92
C ILE A 234 -23.49 10.31 -1.54
N ASP A 235 -23.48 10.58 -0.24
CA ASP A 235 -23.36 11.93 0.32
C ASP A 235 -21.89 12.37 0.37
N HIS A 236 -21.02 11.55 0.96
CA HIS A 236 -19.57 11.81 1.05
C HIS A 236 -18.77 10.52 1.28
N VAL A 237 -17.47 10.62 1.07
CA VAL A 237 -16.51 9.53 1.35
C VAL A 237 -15.49 10.03 2.36
N GLN A 238 -15.07 9.18 3.30
CA GLN A 238 -13.98 9.46 4.22
C GLN A 238 -12.89 8.38 4.07
N ILE A 239 -11.62 8.79 3.94
CA ILE A 239 -10.46 7.91 3.92
C ILE A 239 -9.57 8.27 5.10
N THR A 240 -9.39 7.33 6.02
CA THR A 240 -8.58 7.51 7.24
C THR A 240 -7.35 6.63 7.18
N VAL A 241 -6.16 7.20 7.40
CA VAL A 241 -4.89 6.49 7.60
C VAL A 241 -4.25 6.97 8.89
N ALA A 242 -4.67 6.41 10.02
CA ALA A 242 -4.21 6.77 11.35
C ALA A 242 -3.17 5.78 11.89
N GLU A 243 -2.09 6.31 12.46
CA GLU A 243 -1.06 5.54 13.15
C GLU A 243 -0.95 6.00 14.62
N SER A 244 -0.96 5.04 15.55
CA SER A 244 -0.70 5.32 16.97
C SER A 244 0.79 5.53 17.29
N ILE A 245 1.67 4.99 16.43
CA ILE A 245 3.13 5.14 16.55
C ILE A 245 3.61 6.55 16.17
N GLY A 246 4.80 6.90 16.66
CA GLY A 246 5.46 8.15 16.34
C GLY A 246 6.30 8.06 15.07
N ILE A 247 7.34 8.89 14.99
CA ILE A 247 8.34 8.81 13.90
C ILE A 247 9.43 7.76 14.13
N GLU A 248 9.52 7.21 15.34
CA GLU A 248 10.50 6.19 15.72
C GLU A 248 11.93 6.60 15.31
N ASN A 249 12.69 5.70 14.69
CA ASN A 249 14.08 5.95 14.27
C ASN A 249 14.20 6.70 12.93
N ARG A 250 13.10 7.23 12.38
CA ARG A 250 13.06 7.86 11.03
C ARG A 250 13.17 9.39 11.05
N ALA A 251 13.61 9.99 12.16
CA ALA A 251 13.63 11.45 12.35
C ALA A 251 14.21 12.23 11.16
N ARG A 252 15.44 11.90 10.72
CA ARG A 252 16.12 12.61 9.62
C ARG A 252 15.37 12.54 8.29
N PHE A 253 14.71 11.42 8.01
CA PHE A 253 13.89 11.24 6.80
C PHE A 253 12.55 11.99 6.95
N TYR A 254 11.86 11.77 8.07
CA TYR A 254 10.50 12.25 8.26
C TYR A 254 10.43 13.78 8.39
N ASP A 255 11.42 14.43 9.00
CA ASP A 255 11.47 15.90 9.14
C ASP A 255 11.62 16.62 7.79
N ARG A 256 12.03 15.91 6.74
CA ARG A 256 12.06 16.44 5.35
C ARG A 256 10.80 16.07 4.56
N ALA A 257 10.25 14.88 4.81
CA ALA A 257 9.10 14.38 4.09
C ALA A 257 7.79 15.00 4.58
N GLY A 258 7.56 14.96 5.90
CA GLY A 258 6.26 15.22 6.51
C GLY A 258 5.19 14.22 6.09
N VAL A 259 4.00 14.34 6.69
CA VAL A 259 2.86 13.44 6.43
C VAL A 259 2.40 13.46 4.97
N VAL A 260 2.53 14.59 4.27
CA VAL A 260 2.05 14.73 2.89
C VAL A 260 2.87 13.85 1.95
N ARG A 261 4.21 13.92 2.01
CA ARG A 261 5.09 13.10 1.17
C ARG A 261 5.16 11.65 1.64
N ASP A 262 5.06 11.38 2.94
CA ASP A 262 5.17 10.02 3.48
C ASP A 262 3.93 9.15 3.24
N ILE A 263 2.72 9.74 3.34
CA ILE A 263 1.43 9.01 3.32
C ILE A 263 0.44 9.56 2.28
N VAL A 264 0.28 10.87 2.17
CA VAL A 264 -0.80 11.46 1.34
C VAL A 264 -0.51 11.24 -0.14
N GLN A 265 0.70 11.55 -0.60
CA GLN A 265 1.12 11.48 -2.00
C GLN A 265 1.02 10.06 -2.59
N ASN A 266 1.19 9.03 -1.76
CA ASN A 266 1.22 7.64 -2.19
C ASN A 266 -0.05 6.89 -1.74
N HIS A 267 -0.03 6.27 -0.57
CA HIS A 267 -1.03 5.37 -0.02
C HIS A 267 -2.44 5.96 -0.08
N MET A 268 -2.60 7.21 0.35
CA MET A 268 -3.91 7.84 0.39
C MET A 268 -4.47 8.15 -1.00
N MET A 269 -3.63 8.63 -1.93
CA MET A 269 -4.05 8.82 -3.31
C MET A 269 -4.42 7.48 -3.97
N GLN A 270 -3.67 6.40 -3.69
CA GLN A 270 -4.00 5.07 -4.19
C GLN A 270 -5.39 4.60 -3.71
N LEU A 271 -5.71 4.77 -2.42
CA LEU A 271 -7.03 4.43 -1.88
C LEU A 271 -8.13 5.32 -2.50
N LEU A 272 -7.87 6.62 -2.66
CA LEU A 272 -8.80 7.55 -3.31
C LEU A 272 -9.11 7.08 -4.74
N ALA A 273 -8.10 6.69 -5.52
CA ALA A 273 -8.30 6.21 -6.88
C ALA A 273 -9.09 4.90 -6.93
N LEU A 274 -8.79 3.92 -6.07
CA LEU A 274 -9.51 2.64 -6.04
C LEU A 274 -11.00 2.82 -5.69
N VAL A 275 -11.32 3.78 -4.84
CA VAL A 275 -12.72 4.12 -4.51
C VAL A 275 -13.40 4.86 -5.65
N ALA A 276 -12.69 5.76 -6.32
CA ALA A 276 -13.30 6.70 -7.25
C ALA A 276 -13.28 6.28 -8.73
N MET A 277 -12.42 5.33 -9.12
CA MET A 277 -12.23 4.93 -10.51
C MET A 277 -13.50 4.34 -11.14
N GLU A 278 -13.65 4.48 -12.45
CA GLU A 278 -14.69 3.79 -13.21
C GLU A 278 -14.39 2.28 -13.31
N PRO A 279 -15.39 1.44 -13.64
CA PRO A 279 -15.14 0.05 -13.97
C PRO A 279 -14.12 -0.07 -15.11
N PRO A 280 -12.99 -0.77 -14.92
CA PRO A 280 -12.04 -0.99 -15.99
C PRO A 280 -12.63 -1.96 -17.03
N ILE A 281 -12.11 -1.92 -18.25
CA ILE A 281 -12.56 -2.81 -19.34
C ILE A 281 -12.05 -4.25 -19.20
N GLY A 282 -11.13 -4.49 -18.28
CA GLY A 282 -10.50 -5.77 -17.99
C GLY A 282 -9.61 -5.67 -16.74
N PHE A 283 -9.01 -6.78 -16.34
CA PHE A 283 -8.17 -6.86 -15.13
C PHE A 283 -6.67 -6.75 -15.44
N GLU A 284 -6.30 -6.53 -16.70
CA GLU A 284 -4.93 -6.27 -17.11
C GLU A 284 -4.42 -4.96 -16.49
N ALA A 285 -3.14 -4.97 -16.09
CA ALA A 285 -2.52 -3.90 -15.33
C ALA A 285 -2.77 -2.50 -15.91
N ASP A 286 -2.63 -2.32 -17.23
CA ASP A 286 -2.83 -1.01 -17.86
C ASP A 286 -4.28 -0.53 -17.84
N TYR A 287 -5.27 -1.42 -17.91
CA TYR A 287 -6.68 -1.01 -17.83
C TYR A 287 -7.01 -0.44 -16.46
N ILE A 288 -6.54 -1.11 -15.39
CA ILE A 288 -6.72 -0.63 -14.01
C ILE A 288 -5.93 0.66 -13.77
N ARG A 289 -4.65 0.70 -14.18
CA ARG A 289 -3.79 1.88 -14.00
C ARG A 289 -4.33 3.10 -14.76
N ASN A 290 -4.89 2.91 -15.95
CA ASN A 290 -5.53 3.99 -16.71
C ASN A 290 -6.73 4.60 -15.97
N GLU A 291 -7.59 3.78 -15.37
CA GLU A 291 -8.74 4.30 -14.61
C GLU A 291 -8.30 5.04 -13.33
N LYS A 292 -7.22 4.59 -12.66
CA LYS A 292 -6.62 5.34 -11.55
C LYS A 292 -6.10 6.71 -11.98
N VAL A 293 -5.35 6.77 -13.10
CA VAL A 293 -4.79 8.03 -13.62
C VAL A 293 -5.90 9.01 -14.01
N LYS A 294 -7.02 8.53 -14.57
CA LYS A 294 -8.18 9.38 -14.86
C LYS A 294 -8.74 10.05 -13.61
N VAL A 295 -8.77 9.34 -12.47
CA VAL A 295 -9.17 9.94 -11.19
C VAL A 295 -8.22 11.06 -10.80
N TYR A 296 -6.90 10.81 -10.77
CA TYR A 296 -5.93 11.84 -10.36
C TYR A 296 -6.04 13.10 -11.22
N ARG A 297 -6.20 12.94 -12.54
CA ARG A 297 -6.34 14.07 -13.47
C ARG A 297 -7.67 14.81 -13.37
N THR A 298 -8.65 14.28 -12.65
CA THR A 298 -9.97 14.90 -12.45
C THR A 298 -10.19 15.37 -11.01
N VAL A 299 -9.21 15.20 -10.11
CA VAL A 299 -9.24 15.89 -8.82
C VAL A 299 -9.16 17.40 -9.07
N ARG A 300 -10.05 18.15 -8.42
CA ARG A 300 -10.13 19.60 -8.54
C ARG A 300 -8.80 20.25 -8.23
N LEU A 301 -8.35 21.14 -9.11
CA LEU A 301 -7.15 21.95 -8.89
C LEU A 301 -7.31 22.81 -7.65
N MET A 302 -6.27 22.84 -6.81
CA MET A 302 -6.28 23.53 -5.52
C MET A 302 -5.38 24.76 -5.61
N ASP A 303 -5.99 25.94 -5.62
CA ASP A 303 -5.27 27.21 -5.46
C ASP A 303 -5.00 27.50 -3.97
N GLY A 304 -4.34 28.63 -3.68
CA GLY A 304 -3.98 28.98 -2.31
C GLY A 304 -5.19 29.13 -1.37
N GLU A 305 -6.30 29.70 -1.85
CA GLU A 305 -7.52 29.89 -1.07
C GLU A 305 -8.19 28.55 -0.78
N TYR A 306 -8.29 27.67 -1.78
CA TYR A 306 -8.79 26.32 -1.61
C TYR A 306 -7.96 25.57 -0.56
N ILE A 307 -6.64 25.62 -0.64
CA ILE A 307 -5.75 24.90 0.27
C ILE A 307 -5.94 25.41 1.71
N ASP A 308 -5.99 26.72 1.91
CA ASP A 308 -6.18 27.32 3.23
C ASP A 308 -7.54 26.95 3.85
N GLN A 309 -8.59 26.90 3.02
CA GLN A 309 -9.95 26.61 3.47
C GLN A 309 -10.17 25.11 3.71
N PHE A 310 -9.59 24.26 2.87
CA PHE A 310 -9.95 22.84 2.77
C PHE A 310 -8.85 21.88 3.16
N THR A 311 -7.69 22.35 3.62
CA THR A 311 -6.64 21.50 4.19
C THR A 311 -6.24 21.96 5.58
N VAL A 312 -5.84 20.99 6.42
CA VAL A 312 -5.42 21.20 7.79
C VAL A 312 -4.11 20.46 7.99
N ARG A 313 -3.09 21.17 8.49
CA ARG A 313 -1.85 20.58 9.01
C ARG A 313 -1.84 20.55 10.52
N GLY A 314 -1.23 19.52 11.08
CA GLY A 314 -0.94 19.45 12.50
C GLY A 314 0.39 18.81 12.84
N GLN A 315 0.84 19.04 14.08
CA GLN A 315 2.03 18.43 14.66
C GLN A 315 1.71 17.93 16.08
N TYR A 316 2.05 16.68 16.40
CA TYR A 316 1.71 16.10 17.69
C TYR A 316 2.54 16.72 18.83
N GLY A 317 1.83 17.08 19.90
CA GLY A 317 2.38 17.46 21.19
C GLY A 317 2.55 16.25 22.10
N ALA A 318 3.07 16.49 23.31
CA ALA A 318 3.13 15.48 24.35
C ALA A 318 1.73 14.96 24.67
N GLY A 319 1.62 13.71 25.08
CA GLY A 319 0.33 13.09 25.39
C GLY A 319 0.49 11.66 25.88
N GLN A 320 -0.56 10.86 25.70
CA GLN A 320 -0.58 9.46 26.13
C GLN A 320 -1.15 8.57 25.03
N ILE A 321 -0.49 7.43 24.79
CA ILE A 321 -0.97 6.35 23.92
C ILE A 321 -1.04 5.09 24.77
N ASP A 322 -2.21 4.45 24.82
CA ASP A 322 -2.44 3.23 25.60
C ASP A 322 -1.95 3.33 27.06
N GLY A 323 -2.17 4.50 27.69
CA GLY A 323 -1.75 4.80 29.07
C GLY A 323 -0.27 5.14 29.24
N THR A 324 0.54 5.09 28.18
CA THR A 324 1.97 5.40 28.20
C THR A 324 2.21 6.84 27.76
N ALA A 325 2.96 7.61 28.54
CA ALA A 325 3.36 8.96 28.18
C ALA A 325 4.34 8.96 27.00
N VAL A 326 4.09 9.84 26.03
CA VAL A 326 4.89 9.96 24.81
C VAL A 326 5.31 11.41 24.57
N PRO A 327 6.52 11.65 24.04
CA PRO A 327 7.05 13.00 23.86
C PRO A 327 6.32 13.75 22.74
N SER A 328 6.44 15.08 22.73
CA SER A 328 6.05 15.88 21.57
C SER A 328 7.01 15.67 20.39
N TYR A 329 6.57 15.99 19.17
CA TYR A 329 7.40 15.82 17.97
C TYR A 329 8.75 16.56 18.05
N ARG A 330 8.75 17.78 18.59
CA ARG A 330 9.95 18.62 18.76
C ARG A 330 10.91 18.13 19.85
N GLU A 331 10.47 17.18 20.68
CA GLU A 331 11.28 16.51 21.71
C GLU A 331 11.81 15.16 21.24
N GLU A 332 11.39 14.67 20.07
CA GLU A 332 11.90 13.42 19.49
C GLU A 332 13.39 13.55 19.14
N LYS A 333 14.14 12.47 19.31
CA LYS A 333 15.58 12.44 19.04
C LYS A 333 15.84 12.73 17.55
N GLY A 334 16.60 13.80 17.28
CA GLY A 334 17.01 14.17 15.93
C GLY A 334 16.03 15.11 15.20
N ILE A 335 15.04 15.65 15.90
CA ILE A 335 14.14 16.70 15.38
C ILE A 335 14.57 18.07 15.89
N ALA A 336 14.46 19.08 15.04
CA ALA A 336 14.74 20.47 15.42
C ALA A 336 13.64 21.02 16.35
N ARG A 337 14.04 21.79 17.38
CA ARG A 337 13.11 22.34 18.39
C ARG A 337 12.10 23.33 17.81
N ASP A 338 12.40 23.91 16.65
CA ASP A 338 11.58 24.85 15.91
C ASP A 338 10.98 24.22 14.63
N SER A 339 11.04 22.89 14.48
CA SER A 339 10.49 22.21 13.31
C SER A 339 9.00 22.51 13.12
N ASN A 340 8.63 22.83 11.89
CA ASN A 340 7.26 23.05 11.44
C ASN A 340 6.73 21.88 10.60
N THR A 341 7.42 20.74 10.62
CA THR A 341 7.02 19.55 9.88
C THR A 341 5.67 19.04 10.36
N ALA A 342 4.74 18.89 9.42
CA ALA A 342 3.41 18.35 9.70
C ALA A 342 3.47 16.83 9.92
N THR A 343 2.94 16.37 11.04
CA THR A 343 2.73 14.95 11.38
C THR A 343 1.29 14.50 11.18
N PHE A 344 0.40 15.43 10.83
CA PHE A 344 -1.02 15.23 10.56
C PHE A 344 -1.49 16.04 9.36
N PHE A 345 -2.34 15.43 8.53
CA PHE A 345 -3.02 16.01 7.39
C PHE A 345 -4.52 15.70 7.50
N ALA A 346 -5.37 16.70 7.28
CA ALA A 346 -6.74 16.48 6.87
C ALA A 346 -7.04 17.36 5.65
N GLY A 347 -7.86 16.86 4.72
CA GLY A 347 -8.18 17.60 3.50
C GLY A 347 -9.52 17.20 2.91
N LYS A 348 -10.17 18.15 2.26
CA LYS A 348 -11.40 17.92 1.49
C LYS A 348 -11.08 18.02 0.00
N PHE A 349 -11.42 16.97 -0.74
CA PHE A 349 -11.15 16.82 -2.16
C PHE A 349 -12.46 16.71 -2.93
N TYR A 350 -12.47 17.22 -4.15
CA TYR A 350 -13.52 17.00 -5.14
C TYR A 350 -12.94 16.33 -6.37
N ILE A 351 -13.73 15.43 -6.96
CA ILE A 351 -13.40 14.76 -8.22
C ILE A 351 -14.42 15.24 -9.25
N ASP A 352 -13.95 16.09 -10.18
CA ASP A 352 -14.77 16.81 -11.15
C ASP A 352 -15.07 15.92 -12.37
N ASN A 353 -15.83 14.86 -12.14
CA ASN A 353 -16.34 13.96 -13.17
C ASN A 353 -17.85 13.65 -12.98
N TRP A 354 -18.46 12.93 -13.93
CA TRP A 354 -19.90 12.65 -13.92
C TRP A 354 -20.38 11.85 -12.69
N ARG A 355 -19.54 10.94 -12.19
CA ARG A 355 -19.85 10.07 -11.06
C ARG A 355 -19.80 10.80 -9.74
N TRP A 356 -18.81 11.69 -9.55
CA TRP A 356 -18.47 12.28 -8.26
C TRP A 356 -18.73 13.79 -8.14
N ALA A 357 -19.20 14.46 -9.20
CA ALA A 357 -19.51 15.89 -9.15
C ALA A 357 -20.36 16.26 -7.92
N GLY A 358 -19.78 17.10 -7.06
CA GLY A 358 -20.40 17.61 -5.83
C GLY A 358 -20.26 16.72 -4.59
N VAL A 359 -19.70 15.51 -4.70
CA VAL A 359 -19.46 14.61 -3.57
C VAL A 359 -18.08 14.90 -2.98
N PRO A 360 -17.98 15.33 -1.71
CA PRO A 360 -16.69 15.56 -1.08
C PRO A 360 -16.04 14.25 -0.62
N PHE A 361 -14.73 14.18 -0.82
CA PHE A 361 -13.84 13.16 -0.27
C PHE A 361 -13.03 13.78 0.87
N TYR A 362 -13.27 13.34 2.10
CA TYR A 362 -12.51 13.77 3.26
C TYR A 362 -11.39 12.79 3.55
N LEU A 363 -10.17 13.28 3.51
CA LEU A 363 -8.96 12.50 3.68
C LEU A 363 -8.31 12.93 5.00
N ARG A 364 -7.93 11.98 5.86
CA ARG A 364 -7.13 12.28 7.05
C ARG A 364 -6.03 11.25 7.27
N ALA A 365 -4.82 11.71 7.57
CA ALA A 365 -3.68 10.90 7.93
C ALA A 365 -2.91 11.52 9.08
N GLY A 366 -2.32 10.70 9.95
CA GLY A 366 -1.40 11.23 10.93
C GLY A 366 -0.79 10.20 11.85
N LYS A 367 0.25 10.66 12.55
CA LYS A 367 0.99 9.91 13.58
C LYS A 367 0.54 10.33 14.98
N ARG A 368 0.79 9.45 15.96
CA ARG A 368 0.36 9.62 17.35
C ARG A 368 -1.15 9.89 17.49
N LEU A 369 -1.94 9.28 16.62
CA LEU A 369 -3.40 9.33 16.71
C LEU A 369 -3.92 8.29 17.72
N GLN A 370 -5.18 8.45 18.13
CA GLN A 370 -5.76 7.65 19.21
C GLN A 370 -5.65 6.13 18.99
N LYS A 371 -5.81 5.65 17.75
CA LYS A 371 -5.71 4.24 17.39
C LYS A 371 -5.06 4.10 16.01
N ARG A 372 -4.38 2.97 15.78
CA ARG A 372 -3.96 2.56 14.44
C ARG A 372 -5.19 2.09 13.65
N VAL A 373 -5.52 2.75 12.55
CA VAL A 373 -6.61 2.34 11.66
C VAL A 373 -6.39 2.84 10.24
N THR A 374 -6.66 1.99 9.26
CA THR A 374 -6.82 2.35 7.85
C THR A 374 -8.19 1.91 7.40
N GLU A 375 -9.05 2.86 7.00
CA GLU A 375 -10.41 2.57 6.57
C GLU A 375 -10.89 3.54 5.49
N ILE A 376 -11.86 3.08 4.72
CA ILE A 376 -12.68 3.89 3.82
C ILE A 376 -14.12 3.77 4.33
N SER A 377 -14.78 4.90 4.61
CA SER A 377 -16.21 4.94 4.92
C SER A 377 -16.98 5.72 3.86
N ILE A 378 -18.02 5.11 3.33
CA ILE A 378 -18.88 5.65 2.27
C ILE A 378 -20.24 5.89 2.89
N HIS A 379 -20.62 7.16 2.95
CA HIS A 379 -21.83 7.60 3.62
C HIS A 379 -22.91 7.88 2.57
N PHE A 380 -24.05 7.22 2.69
CA PHE A 380 -25.15 7.36 1.76
C PHE A 380 -26.10 8.51 2.16
N LYS A 381 -26.72 9.12 1.15
CA LYS A 381 -27.76 10.13 1.32
C LYS A 381 -28.98 9.52 2.02
N GLN A 382 -29.62 10.35 2.84
CA GLN A 382 -30.85 9.96 3.52
C GLN A 382 -32.03 9.93 2.54
N PRO A 383 -33.01 9.04 2.77
CA PRO A 383 -34.29 9.13 2.09
C PRO A 383 -34.95 10.50 2.28
N PRO A 384 -35.64 11.04 1.25
CA PRO A 384 -36.18 12.40 1.28
C PRO A 384 -37.33 12.61 2.29
N LEU A 385 -38.04 11.54 2.67
CA LEU A 385 -39.19 11.61 3.57
C LEU A 385 -38.96 10.79 4.84
N LYS A 386 -39.26 11.39 5.99
CA LYS A 386 -39.28 10.71 7.29
C LYS A 386 -40.62 10.00 7.47
N LEU A 387 -40.69 8.73 7.11
CA LEU A 387 -41.91 7.91 7.29
C LEU A 387 -42.01 7.29 8.70
N PHE A 388 -40.89 7.12 9.39
CA PHE A 388 -40.82 6.41 10.68
C PHE A 388 -40.28 7.33 11.78
N SER A 389 -40.82 7.18 12.99
CA SER A 389 -40.20 7.79 14.17
C SER A 389 -38.92 7.04 14.51
N SER A 390 -37.90 7.76 14.97
CA SER A 390 -36.65 7.15 15.38
C SER A 390 -36.64 7.03 16.91
N ALA A 391 -36.22 5.88 17.45
CA ALA A 391 -36.04 5.72 18.90
C ALA A 391 -34.89 6.58 19.44
N CYS A 392 -33.93 6.89 18.58
CA CYS A 392 -32.85 7.85 18.81
C CYS A 392 -33.02 9.04 17.86
N GLU A 393 -32.66 10.25 18.30
CA GLU A 393 -32.58 11.44 17.41
C GLU A 393 -31.44 11.34 16.38
N ILE A 394 -30.62 10.29 16.46
CA ILE A 394 -29.47 10.08 15.59
C ILE A 394 -29.95 9.74 14.18
N ARG A 395 -29.71 10.69 13.29
CA ARG A 395 -29.81 10.62 11.84
C ARG A 395 -28.78 9.63 11.30
N GLU A 396 -29.06 8.33 11.31
CA GLU A 396 -28.09 7.36 10.81
C GLU A 396 -28.24 7.21 9.30
N GLN A 397 -27.35 7.89 8.57
CA GLN A 397 -27.05 7.58 7.19
C GLN A 397 -26.67 6.10 7.10
N ASN A 398 -27.00 5.43 5.99
CA ASN A 398 -26.38 4.14 5.75
C ASN A 398 -24.88 4.37 5.53
N ILE A 399 -24.03 3.51 6.10
CA ILE A 399 -22.58 3.64 5.99
C ILE A 399 -22.01 2.29 5.57
N LEU A 400 -21.31 2.27 4.45
CA LEU A 400 -20.47 1.15 4.05
C LEU A 400 -19.03 1.44 4.50
N VAL A 401 -18.42 0.53 5.26
CA VAL A 401 -17.05 0.66 5.75
C VAL A 401 -16.21 -0.47 5.18
N LEU A 402 -15.10 -0.11 4.53
CA LEU A 402 -14.05 -1.02 4.10
C LEU A 402 -12.84 -0.80 5.02
N ARG A 403 -12.64 -1.70 6.00
CA ARG A 403 -11.53 -1.61 6.95
C ARG A 403 -10.35 -2.39 6.40
N VAL A 404 -9.27 -1.66 6.12
CA VAL A 404 -8.04 -2.19 5.52
C VAL A 404 -7.11 -2.78 6.58
N GLN A 405 -7.04 -2.18 7.77
CA GLN A 405 -6.28 -2.68 8.93
C GLN A 405 -6.58 -1.83 10.18
N PRO A 406 -6.35 -2.33 11.40
CA PRO A 406 -6.31 -3.75 11.75
C PRO A 406 -7.71 -4.37 11.69
N LEU A 407 -7.83 -5.68 11.91
CA LEU A 407 -9.11 -6.39 11.97
C LEU A 407 -9.92 -6.19 10.68
N GLU A 408 -9.29 -6.59 9.58
CA GLU A 408 -9.76 -6.53 8.21
C GLU A 408 -11.23 -6.95 8.11
N ALA A 409 -12.09 -6.04 7.63
CA ALA A 409 -13.53 -6.23 7.63
C ALA A 409 -14.25 -5.35 6.61
N ILE A 410 -15.43 -5.80 6.18
CA ILE A 410 -16.40 -5.00 5.44
C ILE A 410 -17.67 -4.93 6.28
N SER A 411 -18.20 -3.74 6.53
CA SER A 411 -19.45 -3.59 7.27
C SER A 411 -20.42 -2.61 6.63
N LEU A 412 -21.72 -2.91 6.75
CA LEU A 412 -22.82 -2.09 6.28
C LEU A 412 -23.76 -1.76 7.43
N ASN A 413 -23.87 -0.47 7.75
CA ASN A 413 -24.81 0.07 8.72
C ASN A 413 -26.11 0.48 8.02
N PHE A 414 -27.24 0.04 8.56
CA PHE A 414 -28.57 0.37 8.05
C PHE A 414 -29.64 0.24 9.15
N GLY A 415 -30.82 0.82 8.92
CA GLY A 415 -31.93 0.76 9.86
C GLY A 415 -32.86 -0.44 9.64
N VAL A 416 -33.31 -1.06 10.72
CA VAL A 416 -34.39 -2.07 10.77
C VAL A 416 -35.50 -1.63 11.72
N LYS A 417 -36.66 -2.28 11.67
CA LYS A 417 -37.71 -2.07 12.67
C LYS A 417 -37.25 -2.65 14.01
N HIS A 418 -37.26 -1.85 15.07
CA HIS A 418 -37.07 -2.36 16.43
C HIS A 418 -38.19 -3.38 16.77
N PRO A 419 -37.87 -4.60 17.25
CA PRO A 419 -38.88 -5.54 17.68
C PRO A 419 -39.81 -4.93 18.75
N GLY A 420 -41.12 -5.03 18.55
CA GLY A 420 -42.12 -4.48 19.48
C GLY A 420 -43.32 -3.81 18.81
N ILE A 421 -44.10 -3.12 19.66
CA ILE A 421 -45.41 -2.51 19.31
C ILE A 421 -45.23 -1.19 18.52
N GLY A 422 -44.09 -0.52 18.63
CA GLY A 422 -43.79 0.74 17.93
C GLY A 422 -43.23 0.57 16.51
N ASN A 423 -43.32 1.63 15.71
CA ASN A 423 -42.67 1.75 14.40
C ASN A 423 -41.38 2.55 14.50
N GLN A 424 -40.46 2.06 15.33
CA GLN A 424 -39.18 2.72 15.59
C GLN A 424 -38.09 2.13 14.70
N LEU A 425 -37.33 3.00 14.04
CA LEU A 425 -36.10 2.61 13.35
C LEU A 425 -34.97 2.38 14.36
N TYR A 426 -34.25 1.27 14.20
CA TYR A 426 -33.11 0.87 15.01
C TYR A 426 -31.91 0.53 14.10
N PRO A 427 -30.72 1.05 14.36
CA PRO A 427 -29.55 0.80 13.53
C PRO A 427 -28.95 -0.58 13.82
N VAL A 428 -28.57 -1.28 12.76
CA VAL A 428 -27.85 -2.55 12.83
C VAL A 428 -26.66 -2.53 11.88
N THR A 429 -25.67 -3.36 12.20
CA THR A 429 -24.47 -3.57 11.38
C THR A 429 -24.46 -5.00 10.86
N MET A 430 -24.42 -5.17 9.54
CA MET A 430 -23.95 -6.42 8.95
C MET A 430 -22.43 -6.31 8.79
N GLU A 431 -21.69 -7.33 9.22
CA GLU A 431 -20.22 -7.35 9.16
C GLU A 431 -19.75 -8.68 8.56
N PHE A 432 -18.78 -8.58 7.66
CA PHE A 432 -17.88 -9.65 7.24
C PHE A 432 -16.49 -9.35 7.78
N SER A 433 -15.86 -10.32 8.43
CA SER A 433 -14.53 -10.24 9.01
C SER A 433 -13.64 -11.33 8.40
N TYR A 434 -12.50 -10.92 7.85
CA TYR A 434 -11.55 -11.86 7.25
C TYR A 434 -11.06 -12.91 8.26
N GLU A 435 -10.73 -12.46 9.47
CA GLU A 435 -10.24 -13.33 10.55
C GLU A 435 -11.31 -14.32 11.04
N LYS A 436 -12.58 -13.89 11.14
CA LYS A 436 -13.65 -14.72 11.71
C LYS A 436 -14.34 -15.62 10.67
N ASP A 437 -14.54 -15.12 9.45
CA ASP A 437 -15.41 -15.76 8.47
C ASP A 437 -14.63 -16.60 7.44
N LEU A 438 -13.34 -16.34 7.24
CA LEU A 438 -12.47 -17.13 6.35
C LEU A 438 -11.53 -18.07 7.12
N GLN A 439 -11.99 -18.58 8.27
CA GLN A 439 -11.20 -19.50 9.10
C GLN A 439 -10.87 -20.80 8.36
N GLY A 440 -9.57 -21.16 8.33
CA GLY A 440 -9.03 -22.42 7.84
C GLY A 440 -7.94 -22.23 6.78
N ASN A 441 -6.67 -22.57 7.07
CA ASN A 441 -5.50 -22.64 6.17
C ASN A 441 -5.35 -21.58 5.04
N VAL A 442 -6.01 -20.42 5.10
CA VAL A 442 -5.78 -19.31 4.17
C VAL A 442 -4.57 -18.55 4.69
N HIS A 443 -3.42 -18.76 4.04
CA HIS A 443 -2.25 -17.91 4.20
C HIS A 443 -2.58 -16.54 3.61
N TYR A 444 -2.57 -15.50 4.45
CA TYR A 444 -2.69 -14.12 3.99
C TYR A 444 -1.28 -13.63 3.64
N PRO A 445 -0.90 -13.55 2.35
CA PRO A 445 0.44 -13.18 1.99
C PRO A 445 0.75 -11.79 2.54
N LEU A 446 1.93 -11.64 3.14
CA LEU A 446 2.39 -10.32 3.56
C LEU A 446 2.48 -9.40 2.33
N PRO A 447 2.33 -8.07 2.47
CA PRO A 447 2.30 -7.19 1.30
C PRO A 447 3.52 -7.31 0.38
N TYR A 448 4.72 -7.57 0.93
CA TYR A 448 5.93 -7.81 0.15
C TYR A 448 5.92 -9.16 -0.56
N GLU A 449 5.36 -10.19 0.06
CA GLU A 449 5.22 -11.53 -0.53
C GLU A 449 4.38 -11.45 -1.79
N ARG A 450 3.23 -10.78 -1.69
CA ARG A 450 2.35 -10.58 -2.82
C ARG A 450 3.02 -9.79 -3.95
N LEU A 451 3.66 -8.68 -3.63
CA LEU A 451 4.31 -7.83 -4.64
C LEU A 451 5.48 -8.55 -5.33
N LEU A 452 6.30 -9.29 -4.57
CA LEU A 452 7.39 -10.09 -5.15
C LEU A 452 6.85 -11.15 -6.12
N LEU A 453 5.81 -11.89 -5.73
CA LEU A 453 5.15 -12.86 -6.59
C LEU A 453 4.58 -12.23 -7.87
N ASP A 454 3.91 -11.09 -7.76
CA ASP A 454 3.34 -10.41 -8.93
C ASP A 454 4.45 -9.90 -9.88
N CYS A 455 5.57 -9.41 -9.34
CA CYS A 455 6.74 -9.07 -10.15
C CYS A 455 7.34 -10.30 -10.85
N MET A 456 7.45 -11.44 -10.17
CA MET A 456 7.94 -12.71 -10.75
C MET A 456 7.02 -13.24 -11.86
N LYS A 457 5.72 -12.98 -11.77
CA LYS A 457 4.72 -13.31 -12.81
C LYS A 457 4.69 -12.34 -13.97
N GLY A 458 5.26 -11.15 -13.80
CA GLY A 458 5.15 -10.08 -14.79
C GLY A 458 3.88 -9.22 -14.64
N ASP A 459 3.13 -9.35 -13.54
CA ASP A 459 1.91 -8.60 -13.29
C ASP A 459 2.20 -7.23 -12.65
N GLN A 460 1.89 -6.15 -13.37
CA GLN A 460 2.11 -4.77 -12.90
C GLN A 460 0.87 -4.14 -12.23
N THR A 461 -0.20 -4.88 -12.00
CA THR A 461 -1.50 -4.35 -11.54
C THR A 461 -1.39 -3.60 -10.21
N LEU A 462 -0.55 -4.09 -9.30
CA LEU A 462 -0.34 -3.52 -7.97
C LEU A 462 0.83 -2.52 -7.92
N PHE A 463 1.39 -2.12 -9.06
CA PHE A 463 2.55 -1.25 -9.13
C PHE A 463 2.21 0.12 -9.70
N ALA A 464 2.82 1.16 -9.13
CA ALA A 464 2.59 2.52 -9.57
C ALA A 464 3.25 2.77 -10.94
N ARG A 465 2.48 3.32 -11.89
CA ARG A 465 2.97 3.75 -13.21
C ARG A 465 3.49 5.18 -13.13
N GLN A 466 4.47 5.51 -13.98
CA GLN A 466 5.10 6.84 -14.01
C GLN A 466 4.08 7.99 -14.05
N ASP A 467 3.08 7.90 -14.93
CA ASP A 467 2.10 8.96 -15.17
C ASP A 467 1.11 9.12 -14.00
N GLY A 468 0.86 8.03 -13.27
CA GLY A 468 0.14 8.07 -12.00
C GLY A 468 0.91 8.77 -10.91
N ILE A 469 2.21 8.50 -10.76
CA ILE A 469 3.08 9.15 -9.78
C ILE A 469 3.18 10.65 -10.05
N GLU A 470 3.41 11.04 -11.30
CA GLU A 470 3.46 12.45 -11.69
C GLU A 470 2.13 13.16 -11.48
N ALA A 471 1.00 12.49 -11.75
CA ALA A 471 -0.32 13.05 -11.49
C ALA A 471 -0.57 13.22 -9.99
N MET A 472 -0.20 12.26 -9.15
CA MET A 472 -0.30 12.38 -7.69
C MET A 472 0.55 13.54 -7.16
N TRP A 473 1.79 13.71 -7.65
CA TRP A 473 2.63 14.86 -7.30
C TRP A 473 2.02 16.19 -7.72
N ALA A 474 1.45 16.28 -8.94
CA ALA A 474 0.76 17.48 -9.39
C ALA A 474 -0.41 17.91 -8.48
N LEU A 475 -1.02 16.96 -7.75
CA LEU A 475 -2.08 17.24 -6.78
C LEU A 475 -1.56 17.72 -5.43
N VAL A 476 -0.48 17.13 -4.92
CA VAL A 476 0.00 17.41 -3.55
C VAL A 476 1.07 18.50 -3.47
N ASP A 477 1.81 18.76 -4.56
CA ASP A 477 2.83 19.81 -4.61
C ASP A 477 2.29 21.19 -4.25
N PRO A 478 1.11 21.63 -4.74
CA PRO A 478 0.53 22.91 -4.32
C PRO A 478 0.31 22.99 -2.81
N ILE A 479 -0.07 21.89 -2.16
CA ILE A 479 -0.29 21.82 -0.71
C ILE A 479 1.05 22.02 0.02
N ASN A 480 2.08 21.27 -0.38
CA ASN A 480 3.42 21.40 0.20
C ASN A 480 3.95 22.82 0.03
N ALA A 481 3.88 23.36 -1.19
CA ALA A 481 4.33 24.71 -1.50
C ALA A 481 3.57 25.77 -0.70
N ARG A 482 2.25 25.66 -0.56
CA ARG A 482 1.45 26.60 0.25
C ARG A 482 1.84 26.52 1.73
N TRP A 483 2.07 25.33 2.27
CA TRP A 483 2.43 25.13 3.67
C TRP A 483 3.86 25.58 3.99
N GLU A 484 4.81 25.40 3.06
CA GLU A 484 6.19 25.86 3.22
C GLU A 484 6.31 27.39 3.13
N ASN A 485 5.44 28.06 2.35
CA ASN A 485 5.48 29.50 2.12
C ASN A 485 4.50 30.33 2.99
N THR A 486 3.70 29.69 3.82
CA THR A 486 2.80 30.37 4.76
C THR A 486 3.17 30.08 6.20
N ALA A 487 2.89 31.03 7.09
CA ALA A 487 3.09 30.84 8.52
C ALA A 487 2.38 29.55 8.98
N ALA A 488 3.11 28.73 9.75
CA ALA A 488 2.50 27.58 10.41
C ALA A 488 1.44 28.07 11.41
N PRO A 489 0.37 27.29 11.64
CA PRO A 489 -0.43 27.49 12.85
C PRO A 489 0.46 27.31 14.08
N GLU A 490 -0.04 27.64 15.26
CA GLU A 490 0.69 27.37 16.50
C GLU A 490 0.90 25.85 16.65
N LEU A 491 2.14 25.38 16.47
CA LEU A 491 2.52 23.96 16.58
C LEU A 491 3.33 23.72 17.86
N PRO A 492 3.16 22.58 18.54
CA PRO A 492 2.22 21.50 18.23
C PRO A 492 0.76 21.86 18.55
N ASN A 493 -0.20 21.36 17.76
CA ASN A 493 -1.62 21.72 17.83
C ASN A 493 -2.58 20.54 18.10
N TYR A 494 -2.06 19.36 18.41
CA TYR A 494 -2.88 18.25 18.91
C TYR A 494 -2.09 17.39 19.88
N ALA A 495 -2.72 16.93 20.96
CA ALA A 495 -2.07 16.03 21.92
C ALA A 495 -1.95 14.62 21.32
N SER A 496 -0.82 13.95 21.56
CA SER A 496 -0.67 12.54 21.21
C SER A 496 -1.77 11.69 21.88
N GLY A 497 -2.42 10.83 21.10
CA GLY A 497 -3.56 10.00 21.54
C GLY A 497 -4.94 10.59 21.27
N THR A 498 -5.01 11.75 20.60
CA THR A 498 -6.26 12.32 20.08
C THR A 498 -6.47 11.96 18.60
N TRP A 499 -7.59 12.37 17.99
CA TRP A 499 -7.86 12.17 16.55
C TRP A 499 -7.26 13.26 15.65
N GLY A 500 -6.45 14.16 16.21
CA GLY A 500 -5.82 15.27 15.50
C GLY A 500 -6.32 16.64 16.00
N PRO A 501 -5.97 17.72 15.28
CA PRO A 501 -6.36 19.08 15.65
C PRO A 501 -7.86 19.32 15.51
N GLU A 502 -8.44 20.19 16.35
CA GLU A 502 -9.87 20.57 16.29
C GLU A 502 -10.29 21.16 14.93
N ALA A 503 -9.35 21.79 14.22
CA ALA A 503 -9.56 22.32 12.87
C ALA A 503 -9.92 21.21 11.86
N ALA A 504 -9.42 19.99 12.06
CA ALA A 504 -9.77 18.84 11.22
C ALA A 504 -11.22 18.41 11.42
N ASP A 505 -11.74 18.49 12.65
CA ASP A 505 -13.16 18.24 12.92
C ASP A 505 -14.04 19.37 12.38
N ALA A 506 -13.59 20.63 12.49
CA ALA A 506 -14.28 21.78 11.94
C ALA A 506 -14.46 21.67 10.41
N LEU A 507 -13.45 21.16 9.68
CA LEU A 507 -13.50 20.95 8.24
C LEU A 507 -14.73 20.14 7.79
N VAL A 508 -15.13 19.13 8.57
CA VAL A 508 -16.26 18.26 8.27
C VAL A 508 -17.56 18.78 8.90
N ARG A 509 -17.49 19.30 10.13
CA ARG A 509 -18.65 19.86 10.86
C ARG A 509 -19.25 21.09 10.21
N ASN A 510 -18.46 21.92 9.54
CA ASN A 510 -18.93 23.11 8.83
C ASN A 510 -19.95 22.77 7.73
N GLU A 511 -20.02 21.51 7.28
CA GLU A 511 -21.00 21.03 6.31
C GLU A 511 -22.04 20.08 6.92
N GLY A 512 -22.20 20.10 8.25
CA GLY A 512 -23.17 19.27 8.95
C GLY A 512 -22.83 17.79 8.99
N ARG A 513 -21.55 17.44 8.80
CA ARG A 513 -21.04 16.07 8.82
C ARG A 513 -20.12 15.86 10.03
N GLN A 514 -19.74 14.61 10.29
CA GLN A 514 -18.78 14.27 11.34
C GLN A 514 -17.83 13.18 10.84
N TRP A 515 -16.58 13.20 11.33
CA TRP A 515 -15.68 12.08 11.11
C TRP A 515 -16.25 10.82 11.75
N ARG A 516 -16.05 9.69 11.09
CA ARG A 516 -16.22 8.40 11.72
C ARG A 516 -15.16 8.23 12.82
N ILE A 517 -15.59 7.86 14.03
CA ILE A 517 -14.73 7.65 15.21
C ILE A 517 -14.95 6.22 15.74
N TRP A 518 -13.95 5.68 16.44
CA TRP A 518 -13.80 4.27 16.86
C TRP A 518 -13.79 4.04 18.36
#